data_AF-A0A7S3MKF5-F1
#
_entry.id   AF-A0A7S3MKF5-F1
#
_cell.length_a   1.000
_cell.length_b   1.000
_cell.length_c   1.000
_cell.angle_alpha   90.00
_cell.angle_beta   90.00
_cell.angle_gamma   90.00
#
_symmetry.space_group_name_H-M   'P 1'
#
loop_
_entity.id
_entity.type
_entity.pdbx_description
1 polymer ?
#
loop_
_entity_poly.entity_id
_entity_poly.type
_entity_poly.pdbx_seq_one_letter_code
_entity_poly.pdbx_strand_id
1 'polypeptide(L)'
;MVESDNKNKGLFLGIAAATAVVGAALLYHFVFAGDDEEESGSSHAQVMRELTEAGLEKVKKTPDNTMLDPKYMLQLLNFVTKTGRTRRETARNEALDERLRLYKEGKDDEYRELVKQQFEADDQMCQQVMQELMAELTETNEQEFSMTMQVMAQQPQFQQMLMAAQQGKLPEEDAAEKAKAAPALSKQKTLTAFELTKKHTMEALGKQADMQKAAASGQVNEMDLMIDMFVEQAKIDDDLFIQ
;
A
#
# COMPACT_ATOMS: atom_id res chain seq x y z
N MET A 1 -0.80 -19.81 -32.27
CA MET A 1 -0.75 -18.40 -31.82
C MET A 1 -1.47 -18.29 -30.48
N VAL A 2 -0.78 -18.57 -29.37
CA VAL A 2 -1.18 -18.18 -27.99
C VAL A 2 0.13 -18.18 -27.18
N GLU A 3 0.77 -17.02 -27.00
CA GLU A 3 2.02 -16.94 -26.20
C GLU A 3 2.23 -15.56 -25.52
N SER A 4 1.13 -14.85 -25.26
CA SER A 4 1.14 -13.45 -24.79
C SER A 4 0.77 -13.29 -23.31
N ASP A 5 0.13 -14.26 -22.67
CA ASP A 5 -0.51 -14.07 -21.35
C ASP A 5 0.40 -14.23 -20.13
N ASN A 6 1.64 -14.71 -20.29
CA ASN A 6 2.57 -14.89 -19.16
C ASN A 6 3.54 -13.72 -18.92
N LYS A 7 3.59 -12.73 -19.82
CA LYS A 7 4.56 -11.62 -19.72
C LYS A 7 4.16 -10.52 -18.74
N ASN A 8 2.86 -10.38 -18.44
CA ASN A 8 2.36 -9.36 -17.52
C ASN A 8 2.33 -9.84 -16.06
N LYS A 9 2.30 -11.16 -15.82
CA LYS A 9 2.17 -11.72 -14.47
C LYS A 9 3.39 -11.42 -13.60
N GLY A 10 4.60 -11.41 -14.17
CA GLY A 10 5.83 -11.07 -13.44
C GLY A 10 5.91 -9.60 -13.03
N LEU A 11 5.42 -8.69 -13.88
CA LEU A 11 5.33 -7.25 -13.60
C LEU A 11 4.34 -6.98 -12.45
N PHE A 12 3.16 -7.61 -12.50
CA PHE A 12 2.18 -7.52 -11.43
C PHE A 12 2.70 -8.17 -10.14
N LEU A 13 3.46 -9.27 -10.20
CA LEU A 13 4.04 -9.94 -9.03
C LEU A 13 5.14 -9.11 -8.33
N GLY A 14 6.01 -8.42 -9.08
CA GLY A 14 7.09 -7.62 -8.50
C GLY A 14 6.59 -6.35 -7.82
N ILE A 15 5.68 -5.63 -8.49
CA ILE A 15 4.99 -4.47 -7.90
C ILE A 15 4.14 -4.93 -6.70
N ALA A 16 3.45 -6.06 -6.82
CA ALA A 16 2.71 -6.70 -5.72
C ALA A 16 3.61 -7.06 -4.53
N ALA A 17 4.83 -7.56 -4.75
CA ALA A 17 5.72 -7.96 -3.67
C ALA A 17 6.18 -6.77 -2.82
N ALA A 18 6.56 -5.64 -3.42
CA ALA A 18 6.93 -4.43 -2.68
C ALA A 18 5.74 -3.78 -1.96
N THR A 19 4.52 -3.97 -2.46
CA THR A 19 3.32 -3.36 -1.90
C THR A 19 2.54 -4.24 -0.92
N ALA A 20 2.70 -5.56 -0.99
CA ALA A 20 2.25 -6.50 0.05
C ALA A 20 2.89 -6.21 1.41
N VAL A 21 4.08 -5.62 1.39
CA VAL A 21 4.87 -5.29 2.59
C VAL A 21 4.22 -4.12 3.37
N VAL A 22 3.71 -3.09 2.69
CA VAL A 22 2.96 -1.98 3.33
C VAL A 22 1.71 -2.50 4.03
N GLY A 23 1.02 -3.44 3.38
CA GLY A 23 -0.16 -4.09 3.93
C GLY A 23 0.13 -4.97 5.15
N ALA A 24 1.27 -5.65 5.15
CA ALA A 24 1.73 -6.45 6.28
C ALA A 24 2.13 -5.58 7.48
N ALA A 25 2.73 -4.40 7.25
CA ALA A 25 3.09 -3.45 8.32
C ALA A 25 1.86 -2.85 9.01
N LEU A 26 0.85 -2.43 8.25
CA LEU A 26 -0.43 -1.96 8.82
C LEU A 26 -1.12 -3.05 9.63
N LEU A 27 -1.06 -4.31 9.18
CA LEU A 27 -1.60 -5.45 9.92
C LEU A 27 -0.78 -5.78 11.17
N TYR A 28 0.55 -5.67 11.10
CA TYR A 28 1.43 -5.95 12.21
C TYR A 28 1.24 -4.90 13.32
N HIS A 29 1.25 -3.62 12.98
CA HIS A 29 1.09 -2.56 13.98
C HIS A 29 -0.34 -2.48 14.53
N PHE A 30 -1.39 -2.63 13.71
CA PHE A 30 -2.76 -2.58 14.23
C PHE A 30 -3.14 -3.79 15.13
N VAL A 31 -2.58 -4.98 14.88
CA VAL A 31 -2.87 -6.19 15.68
C VAL A 31 -1.90 -6.34 16.87
N PHE A 32 -0.70 -5.77 16.79
CA PHE A 32 0.36 -6.03 17.79
C PHE A 32 0.97 -4.79 18.45
N ALA A 33 0.75 -3.57 17.96
CA ALA A 33 1.14 -2.34 18.66
C ALA A 33 -0.06 -1.84 19.49
N GLY A 34 -0.11 -2.29 20.74
CA GLY A 34 -1.06 -1.77 21.72
C GLY A 34 -0.66 -0.39 22.23
N ASP A 35 -1.68 0.43 22.49
CA ASP A 35 -1.70 1.61 23.36
C ASP A 35 -0.59 2.67 23.13
N ASP A 36 -0.85 3.58 22.19
CA ASP A 36 -0.44 4.99 22.35
C ASP A 36 -1.65 5.86 21.99
N GLU A 37 -2.50 6.13 23.00
CA GLU A 37 -3.61 7.07 22.91
C GLU A 37 -3.07 8.52 22.95
N GLU A 38 -3.00 9.19 21.81
CA GLU A 38 -2.99 10.66 21.77
C GLU A 38 -4.34 11.19 21.27
N GLU A 39 -5.05 11.90 22.15
CA GLU A 39 -6.34 12.55 21.91
C GLU A 39 -6.27 13.55 20.73
N SER A 40 -6.96 13.25 19.63
CA SER A 40 -7.20 14.21 18.53
C SER A 40 -8.66 14.64 18.48
N GLY A 41 -9.02 15.64 19.30
CA GLY A 41 -10.39 16.19 19.40
C GLY A 41 -10.93 16.94 18.18
N SER A 42 -10.28 16.86 17.00
CA SER A 42 -10.78 17.48 15.74
C SER A 42 -11.03 16.49 14.61
N SER A 43 -10.71 15.20 14.78
CA SER A 43 -10.67 14.23 13.69
C SER A 43 -11.99 13.51 13.38
N HIS A 44 -12.84 13.33 14.39
CA HIS A 44 -14.12 12.59 14.31
C HIS A 44 -15.07 13.09 13.21
N ALA A 45 -15.34 14.40 13.18
CA ALA A 45 -16.24 14.98 12.18
C ALA A 45 -15.66 14.91 10.75
N GLN A 46 -14.33 14.88 10.62
CA GLN A 46 -13.67 14.79 9.33
C GLN A 46 -13.78 13.37 8.75
N VAL A 47 -13.42 12.34 9.52
CA VAL A 47 -13.44 10.95 9.02
C VAL A 47 -14.87 10.52 8.66
N MET A 48 -15.89 10.95 9.41
CA MET A 48 -17.28 10.62 9.06
C MET A 48 -17.76 11.25 7.77
N ARG A 49 -17.33 12.48 7.48
CA ARG A 49 -17.60 13.10 6.19
C ARG A 49 -16.92 12.33 5.07
N GLU A 50 -15.65 11.97 5.24
CA GLU A 50 -14.88 11.19 4.26
C GLU A 50 -15.51 9.79 4.04
N LEU A 51 -15.98 9.12 5.10
CA LEU A 51 -16.70 7.83 5.03
C LEU A 51 -18.02 7.96 4.26
N THR A 52 -18.76 9.04 4.50
CA THR A 52 -20.03 9.32 3.80
C THR A 52 -19.78 9.58 2.32
N GLU A 53 -18.74 10.35 1.98
CA GLU A 53 -18.32 10.59 0.60
C GLU A 53 -17.89 9.29 -0.11
N ALA A 54 -17.30 8.35 0.64
CA ALA A 54 -16.93 7.04 0.14
C ALA A 54 -18.09 6.02 0.11
N GLY A 55 -19.26 6.33 0.67
CA GLY A 55 -20.39 5.42 0.79
C GLY A 55 -20.14 4.25 1.75
N LEU A 56 -19.32 4.47 2.77
CA LEU A 56 -18.88 3.48 3.77
C LEU A 56 -19.39 3.80 5.18
N GLU A 57 -20.35 4.71 5.31
CA GLU A 57 -20.93 5.09 6.60
C GLU A 57 -21.81 4.00 7.23
N LYS A 58 -22.28 3.05 6.42
CA LYS A 58 -23.11 1.91 6.88
C LYS A 58 -22.30 0.63 6.90
N VAL A 59 -22.13 0.08 8.10
CA VAL A 59 -21.46 -1.20 8.31
C VAL A 59 -22.21 -2.32 7.59
N LYS A 60 -21.49 -3.08 6.75
CA LYS A 60 -22.03 -4.27 6.09
C LYS A 60 -21.42 -5.51 6.71
N LYS A 61 -22.28 -6.40 7.20
CA LYS A 61 -21.91 -7.67 7.83
C LYS A 61 -22.29 -8.86 6.96
N THR A 62 -21.71 -10.01 7.27
CA THR A 62 -22.12 -11.31 6.71
C THR A 62 -23.55 -11.66 7.15
N PRO A 63 -24.26 -12.58 6.46
CA PRO A 63 -25.66 -12.92 6.78
C PRO A 63 -25.90 -13.43 8.21
N ASP A 64 -24.87 -13.98 8.84
CA ASP A 64 -24.87 -14.46 10.23
C ASP A 64 -24.47 -13.38 11.26
N ASN A 65 -24.17 -12.16 10.81
CA ASN A 65 -23.73 -11.01 11.63
C ASN A 65 -22.50 -11.29 12.51
N THR A 66 -21.68 -12.28 12.17
CA THR A 66 -20.47 -12.62 12.93
C THR A 66 -19.24 -11.85 12.46
N MET A 67 -19.21 -11.45 11.19
CA MET A 67 -18.07 -10.81 10.53
C MET A 67 -18.52 -9.64 9.66
N LEU A 68 -17.57 -8.79 9.29
CA LEU A 68 -17.76 -7.82 8.22
C LEU A 68 -17.89 -8.54 6.88
N ASP A 69 -18.70 -7.99 5.98
CA ASP A 69 -18.73 -8.47 4.61
C ASP A 69 -17.32 -8.30 3.99
N PRO A 70 -16.72 -9.34 3.39
CA PRO A 70 -15.36 -9.27 2.86
C PRO A 70 -15.14 -8.16 1.82
N LYS A 71 -16.16 -7.81 1.02
CA LYS A 71 -16.03 -6.71 0.06
C LYS A 71 -16.05 -5.36 0.77
N TYR A 72 -16.92 -5.21 1.76
CA TYR A 72 -16.94 -4.02 2.61
C TYR A 72 -15.61 -3.84 3.34
N MET A 73 -15.03 -4.92 3.86
CA MET A 73 -13.71 -4.92 4.49
C MET A 73 -12.61 -4.42 3.54
N LEU A 74 -12.59 -4.90 2.30
CA LEU A 74 -11.66 -4.42 1.27
C LEU A 74 -11.85 -2.92 0.99
N GLN A 75 -13.10 -2.44 0.97
CA GLN A 75 -13.40 -1.03 0.77
C GLN A 75 -12.90 -0.18 1.94
N LEU A 76 -13.06 -0.63 3.19
CA LEU A 76 -12.53 0.05 4.37
C LEU A 76 -11.01 0.14 4.34
N LEU A 77 -10.31 -0.97 4.05
CA LEU A 77 -8.84 -0.95 3.93
C LEU A 77 -8.36 0.03 2.85
N ASN A 78 -9.03 -0.01 1.68
CA ASN A 78 -8.72 0.90 0.58
C ASN A 78 -9.01 2.37 0.94
N PHE A 79 -10.09 2.63 1.69
CA PHE A 79 -10.40 3.94 2.23
C PHE A 79 -9.29 4.43 3.16
N VAL A 80 -8.89 3.64 4.15
CA VAL A 80 -7.83 4.01 5.10
C VAL A 80 -6.55 4.40 4.37
N THR A 81 -6.09 3.58 3.41
CA THR A 81 -4.87 3.90 2.66
C THR A 81 -5.03 5.15 1.78
N LYS A 82 -6.16 5.31 1.08
CA LYS A 82 -6.39 6.48 0.21
C LYS A 82 -6.48 7.76 1.02
N THR A 83 -7.24 7.74 2.11
CA THR A 83 -7.43 8.88 3.01
C THR A 83 -6.10 9.25 3.67
N GLY A 84 -5.36 8.28 4.20
CA GLY A 84 -4.05 8.54 4.80
C GLY A 84 -3.07 9.19 3.81
N ARG A 85 -3.00 8.67 2.57
CA ARG A 85 -2.18 9.27 1.51
C ARG A 85 -2.64 10.67 1.09
N THR A 86 -3.94 10.91 1.04
CA THR A 86 -4.51 12.21 0.68
C THR A 86 -4.20 13.25 1.75
N ARG A 87 -4.38 12.91 3.03
CA ARG A 87 -4.04 13.79 4.15
C ARG A 87 -2.55 14.14 4.20
N ARG A 88 -1.68 13.28 3.69
CA ARG A 88 -0.22 13.52 3.58
C ARG A 88 0.25 14.01 2.21
N GLU A 89 -0.64 14.29 1.26
CA GLU A 89 -0.26 14.54 -0.13
C GLU A 89 0.81 15.64 -0.28
N THR A 90 0.66 16.74 0.45
CA THR A 90 1.63 17.85 0.43
C THR A 90 3.02 17.39 0.90
N ALA A 91 3.10 16.79 2.09
CA ALA A 91 4.37 16.29 2.63
C ALA A 91 4.99 15.19 1.77
N ARG A 92 4.17 14.31 1.15
CA ARG A 92 4.64 13.28 0.22
C ARG A 92 5.26 13.89 -1.04
N ASN A 93 4.66 14.95 -1.58
CA ASN A 93 5.19 15.64 -2.76
C ASN A 93 6.51 16.36 -2.45
N GLU A 94 6.60 17.04 -1.31
CA GLU A 94 7.85 17.68 -0.87
C GLU A 94 8.97 16.65 -0.66
N ALA A 95 8.64 15.53 -0.02
CA ALA A 95 9.60 14.46 0.21
C ALA A 95 9.99 13.74 -1.09
N LEU A 96 9.10 13.68 -2.09
CA LEU A 96 9.43 13.17 -3.44
C LEU A 96 10.45 14.07 -4.15
N ASP A 97 10.25 15.39 -4.11
CA ASP A 97 11.18 16.35 -4.72
C ASP A 97 12.58 16.22 -4.10
N GLU A 98 12.65 16.12 -2.77
CA GLU A 98 13.90 15.95 -2.04
C GLU A 98 14.54 14.59 -2.34
N ARG A 99 13.74 13.52 -2.41
CA ARG A 99 14.21 12.18 -2.77
C ARG A 99 14.85 12.17 -4.15
N LEU A 100 14.20 12.80 -5.14
CA LEU A 100 14.74 12.95 -6.50
C LEU A 100 16.05 13.75 -6.52
N ARG A 101 16.18 14.78 -5.68
CA ARG A 101 17.42 15.55 -5.52
C ARG A 101 18.55 14.68 -4.96
N LEU A 102 18.30 13.96 -3.87
CA LEU A 102 19.27 13.06 -3.23
C LEU A 102 19.73 11.95 -4.18
N TYR A 103 18.80 11.39 -4.97
CA TYR A 103 19.11 10.38 -5.99
C TYR A 103 20.06 10.93 -7.06
N LYS A 104 19.77 12.12 -7.61
CA LYS A 104 20.62 12.77 -8.62
C LYS A 104 22.01 13.12 -8.09
N GLU A 105 22.11 13.46 -6.81
CA GLU A 105 23.38 13.77 -6.13
C GLU A 105 24.16 12.51 -5.69
N GLY A 106 23.59 11.31 -5.84
CA GLY A 106 24.21 10.06 -5.41
C GLY A 106 24.34 9.91 -3.89
N LYS A 107 23.46 10.57 -3.12
CA LYS A 107 23.44 10.54 -1.66
C LYS A 107 22.61 9.36 -1.14
N ASP A 108 23.12 8.15 -1.34
CA ASP A 108 22.37 6.91 -1.08
C ASP A 108 21.90 6.76 0.38
N ASP A 109 22.71 7.15 1.37
CA ASP A 109 22.35 7.03 2.79
C ASP A 109 21.23 8.01 3.18
N GLU A 110 21.34 9.27 2.76
CA GLU A 110 20.30 10.29 2.98
C GLU A 110 19.01 9.91 2.24
N TYR A 111 19.12 9.35 1.02
CA TYR A 111 17.99 8.85 0.25
C TYR A 111 17.26 7.71 1.00
N ARG A 112 18.01 6.74 1.52
CA ARG A 112 17.46 5.62 2.29
C ARG A 112 16.71 6.10 3.52
N GLU A 113 17.33 7.02 4.27
CA GLU A 113 16.71 7.57 5.48
C GLU A 113 15.43 8.35 5.16
N LEU A 114 15.41 9.13 4.07
CA LEU A 114 14.20 9.84 3.65
C LEU A 114 13.07 8.88 3.23
N VAL A 115 13.38 7.79 2.51
CA VAL A 115 12.38 6.78 2.14
C VAL A 115 11.82 6.08 3.37
N LYS A 116 12.67 5.76 4.34
CA LYS A 116 12.24 5.21 5.64
C LYS A 116 11.27 6.17 6.36
N GLN A 117 11.64 7.44 6.49
CA GLN A 117 10.79 8.45 7.14
C GLN A 117 9.45 8.65 6.42
N GLN A 118 9.45 8.62 5.08
CA GLN A 118 8.23 8.66 4.29
C GLN A 118 7.31 7.48 4.63
N PHE A 119 7.87 6.27 4.66
CA PHE A 119 7.15 5.04 4.96
C PHE A 119 6.57 5.05 6.39
N GLU A 120 7.38 5.34 7.40
CA GLU A 120 6.95 5.37 8.80
C GLU A 120 5.80 6.36 9.01
N ALA A 121 5.89 7.55 8.43
CA ALA A 121 4.84 8.54 8.56
C ALA A 121 3.59 8.22 7.71
N ASP A 122 3.71 7.46 6.61
CA ASP A 122 2.57 6.99 5.82
C ASP A 122 1.82 5.90 6.61
N ASP A 123 2.57 5.02 7.28
CA ASP A 123 2.03 3.99 8.17
C ASP A 123 1.31 4.61 9.37
N GLN A 124 1.95 5.55 10.08
CA GLN A 124 1.35 6.29 11.20
C GLN A 124 0.04 6.98 10.83
N MET A 125 -0.02 7.64 9.67
CA MET A 125 -1.27 8.28 9.23
C MET A 125 -2.36 7.25 8.92
N CYS A 126 -2.01 6.12 8.32
CA CYS A 126 -2.99 5.06 8.06
C CYS A 126 -3.50 4.45 9.39
N GLN A 127 -2.63 4.27 10.39
CA GLN A 127 -3.05 3.84 11.73
C GLN A 127 -4.00 4.86 12.37
N GLN A 128 -3.67 6.15 12.29
CA GLN A 128 -4.54 7.22 12.79
C GLN A 128 -5.92 7.18 12.12
N VAL A 129 -5.97 7.09 10.78
CA VAL A 129 -7.24 7.00 10.05
C VAL A 129 -8.02 5.73 10.42
N MET A 130 -7.33 4.61 10.67
CA MET A 130 -7.96 3.37 11.12
C MET A 130 -8.58 3.54 12.51
N GLN A 131 -7.87 4.14 13.46
CA GLN A 131 -8.39 4.41 14.81
C GLN A 131 -9.62 5.33 14.76
N GLU A 132 -9.55 6.41 13.99
CA GLU A 132 -10.67 7.34 13.75
C GLU A 132 -11.88 6.59 13.16
N LEU A 133 -11.66 5.73 12.17
CA LEU A 133 -12.69 4.91 11.55
C LEU A 133 -13.34 3.93 12.55
N MET A 134 -12.54 3.27 13.38
CA MET A 134 -13.04 2.32 14.38
C MET A 134 -13.83 3.02 15.50
N ALA A 135 -13.46 4.25 15.85
CA ALA A 135 -14.20 5.03 16.84
C ALA A 135 -15.57 5.49 16.32
N GLU A 136 -15.70 5.71 15.01
CA GLU A 136 -16.94 6.18 14.38
C GLU A 136 -17.89 5.06 13.96
N LEU A 137 -17.36 3.93 13.49
CA LEU A 137 -18.18 2.79 13.08
C LEU A 137 -18.59 1.94 14.29
N THR A 138 -19.47 2.48 15.14
CA THR A 138 -19.92 1.82 16.39
C THR A 138 -20.62 0.47 16.19
N GLU A 139 -21.06 0.17 14.96
CA GLU A 139 -21.69 -1.09 14.60
C GLU A 139 -20.69 -2.24 14.34
N THR A 140 -19.38 -1.95 14.35
CA THR A 140 -18.30 -2.94 14.28
C THR A 140 -17.34 -2.80 15.46
N ASN A 141 -16.43 -3.76 15.62
CA ASN A 141 -15.35 -3.71 16.61
C ASN A 141 -14.09 -4.39 16.07
N GLU A 142 -12.98 -4.29 16.82
CA GLU A 142 -11.68 -4.86 16.46
C GLU A 142 -11.71 -6.38 16.32
N GLN A 143 -12.55 -7.07 17.08
CA GLN A 143 -12.68 -8.53 17.01
C GLN A 143 -13.31 -8.96 15.68
N GLU A 144 -14.41 -8.32 15.26
CA GLU A 144 -15.05 -8.56 13.97
C GLU A 144 -14.10 -8.20 12.81
N PHE A 145 -13.38 -7.09 12.94
CA PHE A 145 -12.37 -6.66 11.97
C PHE A 145 -11.25 -7.70 11.82
N SER A 146 -10.65 -8.11 12.94
CA SER A 146 -9.54 -9.08 12.98
C SER A 146 -9.96 -10.45 12.48
N MET A 147 -11.16 -10.92 12.85
CA MET A 147 -11.70 -12.20 12.38
C MET A 147 -11.93 -12.18 10.87
N THR A 148 -12.50 -11.10 10.34
CA THR A 148 -12.71 -10.93 8.89
C THR A 148 -11.37 -10.94 8.16
N MET A 149 -10.36 -10.22 8.67
CA MET A 149 -9.00 -10.23 8.11
C MET A 149 -8.39 -11.63 8.07
N GLN A 150 -8.46 -12.36 9.18
CA GLN A 150 -7.89 -13.70 9.28
C GLN A 150 -8.54 -14.66 8.27
N VAL A 151 -9.87 -14.60 8.14
CA VAL A 151 -10.62 -15.42 7.19
C VAL A 151 -10.27 -15.06 5.75
N MET A 152 -10.15 -13.77 5.43
CA MET A 152 -9.77 -13.32 4.09
C MET A 152 -8.32 -13.68 3.73
N ALA A 153 -7.39 -13.58 4.68
CA ALA A 153 -5.98 -13.93 4.44
C ALA A 153 -5.78 -15.42 4.09
N GLN A 154 -6.61 -16.29 4.66
CA GLN A 154 -6.61 -17.74 4.37
C GLN A 154 -7.19 -18.09 3.01
N GLN A 155 -7.92 -17.16 2.37
CA GLN A 155 -8.60 -17.41 1.10
C GLN A 155 -7.79 -16.83 -0.07
N PRO A 156 -7.25 -17.67 -0.98
CA PRO A 156 -6.39 -17.19 -2.07
C PRO A 156 -7.03 -16.13 -2.97
N GLN A 157 -8.35 -16.19 -3.16
CA GLN A 157 -9.11 -15.21 -3.93
C GLN A 157 -9.06 -13.79 -3.36
N PHE A 158 -8.94 -13.66 -2.04
CA PHE A 158 -8.90 -12.37 -1.37
C PHE A 158 -7.48 -11.85 -1.20
N GLN A 159 -6.44 -12.70 -1.30
CA GLN A 159 -5.05 -12.26 -1.13
C GLN A 159 -4.66 -11.14 -2.11
N GLN A 160 -5.01 -11.27 -3.39
CA GLN A 160 -4.73 -10.23 -4.39
C GLN A 160 -5.55 -8.96 -4.14
N MET A 161 -6.80 -9.10 -3.70
CA MET A 161 -7.67 -7.95 -3.43
C MET A 161 -7.28 -7.22 -2.15
N LEU A 162 -6.92 -7.95 -1.09
CA LEU A 162 -6.39 -7.41 0.16
C LEU A 162 -5.15 -6.58 -0.11
N MET A 163 -4.24 -7.13 -0.91
CA MET A 163 -3.02 -6.44 -1.30
C MET A 163 -3.32 -5.18 -2.13
N ALA A 164 -4.28 -5.24 -3.07
CA ALA A 164 -4.70 -4.07 -3.83
C ALA A 164 -5.38 -3.01 -2.95
N ALA A 165 -6.19 -3.44 -1.97
CA ALA A 165 -6.86 -2.56 -1.02
C ALA A 165 -5.84 -1.83 -0.13
N GLN A 166 -4.88 -2.55 0.43
CA GLN A 166 -3.77 -1.99 1.22
C GLN A 166 -2.87 -1.04 0.43
N GLN A 167 -2.98 -1.05 -0.90
CA GLN A 167 -2.31 -0.10 -1.78
C GLN A 167 -3.14 1.13 -2.11
N GLY A 168 -4.40 1.20 -1.69
CA GLY A 168 -5.35 2.18 -2.20
C GLY A 168 -5.64 2.02 -3.70
N LYS A 169 -5.43 0.82 -4.27
CA LYS A 169 -5.57 0.50 -5.69
C LYS A 169 -6.69 -0.49 -5.96
N LEU A 170 -7.63 -0.67 -5.03
CA LEU A 170 -8.84 -1.42 -5.34
C LEU A 170 -9.53 -0.74 -6.54
N PRO A 171 -9.85 -1.48 -7.62
CA PRO A 171 -10.55 -0.88 -8.75
C PRO A 171 -11.83 -0.21 -8.28
N GLU A 172 -11.98 1.08 -8.58
CA GLU A 172 -13.25 1.78 -8.35
C GLU A 172 -14.29 1.19 -9.32
N GLU A 173 -15.56 1.12 -8.90
CA GLU A 173 -16.63 0.56 -9.75
C GLU A 173 -16.77 1.32 -11.09
N ASP A 174 -16.29 2.57 -11.15
CA ASP A 174 -16.26 3.47 -12.32
C ASP A 174 -14.86 3.60 -12.99
N ALA A 175 -13.86 2.81 -12.57
CA ALA A 175 -12.48 2.94 -13.06
C ALA A 175 -12.33 2.80 -14.58
N ALA A 176 -13.21 2.01 -15.22
CA ALA A 176 -13.23 1.83 -16.67
C ALA A 176 -13.68 3.08 -17.45
N GLU A 177 -14.46 3.96 -16.82
CA GLU A 177 -14.86 5.25 -17.41
C GLU A 177 -13.78 6.31 -17.20
N LYS A 178 -13.18 6.39 -16.01
CA LYS A 178 -12.07 7.32 -15.71
C LYS A 178 -10.81 7.05 -16.56
N ALA A 179 -10.50 5.79 -16.86
CA ALA A 179 -9.37 5.41 -17.71
C ALA A 179 -9.47 5.94 -19.16
N LYS A 180 -10.67 6.25 -19.66
CA LYS A 180 -10.87 6.83 -21.00
C LYS A 180 -10.54 8.33 -21.05
N ALA A 181 -10.43 9.00 -19.91
CA ALA A 181 -10.17 10.44 -19.80
C ALA A 181 -8.69 10.78 -19.51
N ALA A 182 -7.87 9.80 -19.14
CA ALA A 182 -6.47 10.03 -18.80
C ALA A 182 -5.59 10.22 -20.06
N PRO A 183 -4.54 11.07 -20.01
CA PRO A 183 -3.60 11.23 -21.11
C PRO A 183 -2.94 9.90 -21.46
N ALA A 184 -3.07 9.45 -22.71
CA ALA A 184 -2.44 8.22 -23.16
C ALA A 184 -0.92 8.41 -23.29
N LEU A 185 -0.14 7.68 -22.49
CA LEU A 185 1.31 7.58 -22.68
C LEU A 185 1.60 7.09 -24.10
N SER A 186 2.56 7.73 -24.77
CA SER A 186 2.98 7.28 -26.11
C SER A 186 3.54 5.86 -26.05
N LYS A 187 3.19 5.02 -27.04
CA LYS A 187 3.61 3.61 -27.13
C LYS A 187 5.12 3.38 -26.90
N GLN A 188 5.95 4.33 -27.34
CA GLN A 188 7.41 4.25 -27.20
C GLN A 188 7.87 4.49 -25.75
N LYS A 189 7.34 5.51 -25.07
CA LYS A 189 7.57 5.71 -23.63
C LYS A 189 7.05 4.53 -22.79
N THR A 190 5.89 3.97 -23.16
CA THR A 190 5.35 2.77 -22.51
C THR A 190 6.26 1.56 -22.68
N LEU A 191 6.84 1.36 -23.86
CA LEU A 191 7.79 0.27 -24.13
C LEU A 191 9.11 0.45 -23.37
N THR A 192 9.68 1.66 -23.35
CA THR A 192 10.90 1.94 -22.59
C THR A 192 10.67 1.77 -21.09
N ALA A 193 9.58 2.31 -20.55
CA ALA A 193 9.20 2.09 -19.16
C ALA A 193 9.02 0.60 -18.87
N PHE A 194 8.34 -0.15 -19.76
CA PHE A 194 8.15 -1.59 -19.61
C PHE A 194 9.47 -2.39 -19.58
N GLU A 195 10.41 -2.08 -20.47
CA GLU A 195 11.72 -2.73 -20.50
C GLU A 195 12.56 -2.41 -19.27
N LEU A 196 12.54 -1.14 -18.82
CA LEU A 196 13.21 -0.70 -17.59
C LEU A 196 12.61 -1.40 -16.38
N THR A 197 11.28 -1.36 -16.21
CA THR A 197 10.59 -2.01 -15.10
C THR A 197 10.82 -3.51 -15.09
N LYS A 198 10.88 -4.17 -16.26
CA LYS A 198 11.19 -5.61 -16.34
C LYS A 198 12.62 -5.92 -15.87
N LYS A 199 13.60 -5.13 -16.31
CA LYS A 199 15.00 -5.28 -15.87
C LYS A 199 15.10 -5.11 -14.36
N HIS A 200 14.53 -4.03 -13.84
CA HIS A 200 14.52 -3.75 -12.41
C HIS A 200 13.76 -4.81 -11.60
N THR A 201 12.66 -5.35 -12.11
CA THR A 201 11.93 -6.45 -11.47
C THR A 201 12.80 -7.71 -11.37
N MET A 202 13.57 -8.03 -12.41
CA MET A 202 14.48 -9.18 -12.37
C MET A 202 15.65 -8.98 -11.39
N GLU A 203 16.17 -7.75 -11.32
CA GLU A 203 17.21 -7.39 -10.33
C GLU A 203 16.65 -7.43 -8.90
N ALA A 204 15.45 -6.91 -8.67
CA ALA A 204 14.76 -6.96 -7.39
C ALA A 204 14.44 -8.39 -6.95
N LEU A 205 13.98 -9.26 -7.86
CA LEU A 205 13.75 -10.68 -7.57
C LEU A 205 15.05 -11.42 -7.24
N GLY A 206 16.15 -11.09 -7.92
CA GLY A 206 17.49 -11.60 -7.60
C GLY A 206 17.91 -11.18 -6.19
N LYS A 207 17.83 -9.88 -5.89
CA LYS A 207 18.12 -9.32 -4.56
C LYS A 207 17.20 -9.91 -3.48
N GLN A 208 15.92 -10.10 -3.76
CA GLN A 208 14.94 -10.68 -2.84
C GLN A 208 15.25 -12.16 -2.53
N ALA A 209 15.68 -12.94 -3.54
CA ALA A 209 16.10 -14.31 -3.32
C ALA A 209 17.38 -14.40 -2.46
N ASP A 210 18.29 -13.45 -2.60
CA ASP A 210 19.50 -13.38 -1.78
C ASP A 210 19.20 -12.85 -0.37
N MET A 211 18.28 -11.91 -0.24
CA MET A 211 17.73 -11.40 1.03
C MET A 211 16.98 -12.49 1.81
N GLN A 212 16.14 -13.31 1.16
CA GLN A 212 15.46 -14.43 1.81
C GLN A 212 16.44 -15.49 2.32
N LYS A 213 17.55 -15.71 1.60
CA LYS A 213 18.63 -16.58 2.10
C LYS A 213 19.34 -15.98 3.32
N ALA A 214 19.50 -14.66 3.37
CA ALA A 214 20.09 -13.95 4.51
C ALA A 214 19.14 -13.85 5.73
N ALA A 215 17.83 -13.73 5.50
CA ALA A 215 16.83 -13.78 6.57
C ALA A 215 16.76 -15.19 7.20
N ALA A 216 16.87 -16.24 6.38
CA ALA A 216 16.92 -17.63 6.85
C ALA A 216 18.17 -17.96 7.70
N SER A 217 19.22 -17.13 7.65
CA SER A 217 20.40 -17.26 8.52
C SER A 217 20.29 -16.48 9.84
N GLY A 218 19.16 -15.80 10.10
CA GLY A 218 18.89 -15.08 11.35
C GLY A 218 19.74 -13.83 11.58
N GLN A 219 20.42 -13.32 10.54
CA GLN A 219 21.40 -12.23 10.67
C GLN A 219 20.86 -10.83 10.34
N VAL A 220 19.62 -10.69 9.88
CA VAL A 220 19.10 -9.40 9.39
C VAL A 220 17.76 -9.10 10.04
N ASN A 221 17.59 -7.86 10.52
CA ASN A 221 16.33 -7.35 11.03
C ASN A 221 15.32 -7.24 9.88
N GLU A 222 14.13 -7.83 10.05
CA GLU A 222 13.08 -7.84 9.02
C GLU A 222 12.66 -6.43 8.60
N MET A 223 12.67 -5.45 9.53
CA MET A 223 12.34 -4.06 9.22
C MET A 223 13.37 -3.41 8.29
N ASP A 224 14.66 -3.66 8.51
CA ASP A 224 15.71 -3.13 7.64
C ASP A 224 15.63 -3.70 6.22
N LEU A 225 15.26 -4.98 6.12
CA LEU A 225 15.02 -5.64 4.84
C LEU A 225 13.84 -5.03 4.07
N MET A 226 12.76 -4.67 4.78
CA MET A 226 11.62 -3.99 4.20
C MET A 226 11.99 -2.58 3.71
N ILE A 227 12.74 -1.82 4.51
CA ILE A 227 13.23 -0.48 4.13
C ILE A 227 14.09 -0.59 2.87
N ASP A 228 15.01 -1.56 2.79
CA ASP A 228 15.85 -1.75 1.62
C ASP A 228 15.03 -2.06 0.36
N MET A 229 13.98 -2.90 0.49
CA MET A 229 13.05 -3.14 -0.61
C MET A 229 12.31 -1.87 -1.04
N PHE A 230 11.88 -1.03 -0.09
CA PHE A 230 11.24 0.25 -0.41
C PHE A 230 12.18 1.23 -1.09
N VAL A 231 13.44 1.28 -0.66
CA VAL A 231 14.48 2.10 -1.30
C VAL A 231 14.69 1.67 -2.74
N GLU A 232 14.83 0.37 -3.00
CA GLU A 232 14.98 -0.14 -4.35
C GLU A 232 13.76 0.17 -5.22
N GLN A 233 12.55 -0.01 -4.70
CA GLN A 233 11.33 0.36 -5.43
C GLN A 233 11.26 1.86 -5.72
N ALA A 234 11.59 2.70 -4.74
CA ALA A 234 11.60 4.14 -4.90
C ALA A 234 12.65 4.58 -5.95
N LYS A 235 13.83 3.95 -5.97
CA LYS A 235 14.87 4.21 -6.98
C LYS A 235 14.39 3.87 -8.39
N ILE A 236 13.67 2.75 -8.54
CA ILE A 236 13.07 2.36 -9.82
C ILE A 236 12.04 3.40 -10.27
N ASP A 237 11.16 3.82 -9.36
CA ASP A 237 10.15 4.83 -9.66
C ASP A 237 10.82 6.15 -10.08
N ASP A 238 11.83 6.60 -9.32
CA ASP A 238 12.56 7.84 -9.60
C ASP A 238 13.31 7.81 -10.93
N ASP A 239 13.93 6.69 -11.28
CA ASP A 239 14.64 6.52 -12.56
C ASP A 239 13.67 6.63 -13.77
N LEU A 240 12.40 6.24 -13.58
CA LEU A 240 11.36 6.42 -14.61
C LEU A 240 10.93 7.90 -14.80
N PHE A 241 11.12 8.76 -13.80
CA PHE A 241 10.71 10.17 -13.83
C PHE A 241 11.85 11.17 -14.13
N ILE A 242 13.11 10.72 -14.13
CA ILE A 242 14.29 11.59 -14.37
C ILE A 242 14.60 11.81 -15.88
N GLN A 243 13.78 11.29 -16.81
CA GLN A 243 13.95 11.47 -18.26
C GLN A 243 13.69 12.90 -18.77
#